data_AF-A0AAU9PW58-F1
#
_entry.id   AF-A0AAU9PW58-F1
#
_cell.length_a   1.000
_cell.length_b   1.000
_cell.length_c   1.000
_cell.angle_alpha   90.00
_cell.angle_beta   90.00
_cell.angle_gamma   90.00
#
_symmetry.space_group_name_H-M   'P 1'
#
loop_
_entity.id
_entity.type
_entity.pdbx_description
1 polymer ?
#
loop_
_entity_poly.entity_id
_entity_poly.type
_entity_poly.pdbx_seq_one_letter_code
_entity_poly.pdbx_strand_id
1 'polypeptide(L)'
;MELYKVSPYYQFAHFTANQAIMDAFEKEEIHNNRALHVVDLDVAYGFQWSSLMQSLSDKATTGNHVSLRITTFGRSLEGLEETKRRLVGFSKTFRYLIFEFQGMLRSNSSGLKSIRKRKNETLVVNSVFYLNSVCNFSHISQTLKSINILNPSLVVLVEQEGDRNPRTFLSRFMEFLHYYTTMFDSLDGFLPLNSLQRLQIEKNHLGKEIKRLIDFDDEAKSPKYERMETWKRRMESHGFLGRNLSSKALIQAKLLLKTNCHYCPIQFGGENGGFTSFEKEEGNALSLAWQDKCLITVSTWQCAARGR
;
A
#
# COMPACT_ATOMS: atom_id res chain seq x y z
N MET A 1 -9.18 -7.22 9.09
CA MET A 1 -9.53 -6.10 10.01
C MET A 1 -8.71 -6.17 11.29
N GLU A 2 -8.67 -7.32 11.99
CA GLU A 2 -7.96 -7.41 13.28
C GLU A 2 -6.46 -7.12 13.20
N LEU A 3 -5.73 -7.64 12.20
CA LEU A 3 -4.29 -7.33 12.05
C LEU A 3 -4.01 -5.83 11.93
N TYR A 4 -4.92 -5.06 11.29
CA TYR A 4 -4.79 -3.61 11.16
C TYR A 4 -4.82 -2.86 12.49
N LYS A 5 -5.50 -3.41 13.50
CA LYS A 5 -5.69 -2.77 14.80
C LYS A 5 -4.51 -2.99 15.75
N VAL A 6 -3.84 -4.14 15.60
CA VAL A 6 -2.83 -4.61 16.56
C VAL A 6 -1.41 -4.58 16.02
N SER A 7 -1.23 -4.50 14.70
CA SER A 7 0.09 -4.49 14.05
C SER A 7 0.27 -3.22 13.21
N PRO A 8 1.47 -2.60 13.24
CA PRO A 8 1.77 -1.47 12.35
C PRO A 8 1.84 -1.88 10.88
N TYR A 9 1.83 -3.17 10.53
CA TYR A 9 2.05 -3.66 9.16
C TYR A 9 1.26 -2.88 8.09
N TYR A 10 -0.08 -2.88 8.19
CA TYR A 10 -0.92 -2.18 7.21
C TYR A 10 -0.97 -0.67 7.44
N GLN A 11 -0.88 -0.22 8.70
CA GLN A 11 -0.89 1.21 9.02
C GLN A 11 0.35 1.90 8.47
N PHE A 12 1.51 1.25 8.52
CA PHE A 12 2.77 1.73 7.96
C PHE A 12 2.65 1.89 6.45
N ALA A 13 2.13 0.87 5.77
CA ALA A 13 1.87 0.93 4.33
C ALA A 13 0.97 2.12 3.98
N HIS A 14 -0.20 2.21 4.62
CA HIS A 14 -1.21 3.21 4.30
C HIS A 14 -0.80 4.63 4.68
N PHE A 15 -0.20 4.84 5.85
CA PHE A 15 0.17 6.17 6.33
C PHE A 15 1.35 6.72 5.53
N THR A 16 2.39 5.91 5.30
CA THR A 16 3.51 6.32 4.43
C THR A 16 3.03 6.63 3.02
N ALA A 17 2.17 5.79 2.44
CA ALA A 17 1.55 6.05 1.15
C ALA A 17 0.75 7.36 1.16
N ASN A 18 -0.17 7.53 2.10
CA ASN A 18 -1.01 8.71 2.21
C ASN A 18 -0.21 10.00 2.40
N GLN A 19 0.89 9.97 3.15
CA GLN A 19 1.76 11.14 3.27
C GLN A 19 2.42 11.49 1.94
N ALA A 20 2.91 10.51 1.18
CA ALA A 20 3.44 10.76 -0.16
C ALA A 20 2.36 11.32 -1.11
N ILE A 21 1.12 10.84 -1.00
CA ILE A 21 -0.03 11.36 -1.75
C ILE A 21 -0.30 12.82 -1.39
N MET A 22 -0.33 13.14 -0.09
CA MET A 22 -0.49 14.51 0.41
C MET A 22 0.64 15.42 -0.09
N ASP A 23 1.89 14.95 -0.06
CA ASP A 23 3.03 15.73 -0.55
C ASP A 23 2.95 15.98 -2.07
N ALA A 24 2.43 15.04 -2.86
CA ALA A 24 2.18 15.25 -4.28
C ALA A 24 1.04 16.24 -4.52
N PHE A 25 -0.03 16.17 -3.73
CA PHE A 25 -1.15 17.10 -3.79
C PHE A 25 -0.73 18.53 -3.41
N GLU A 26 0.05 18.71 -2.33
CA GLU A 26 0.58 20.00 -1.91
C GLU A 26 1.56 20.57 -2.94
N LYS A 27 2.44 19.74 -3.52
CA LYS A 27 3.41 20.18 -4.53
C LYS A 27 2.76 20.78 -5.78
N GLU A 28 1.55 20.33 -6.13
CA GLU A 28 0.80 20.80 -7.30
C GLU A 28 -0.31 21.81 -6.97
N GLU A 29 -0.35 22.36 -5.75
CA GLU A 29 -1.44 23.22 -5.25
C GLU A 29 -1.80 24.38 -6.19
N ILE A 30 -0.80 24.96 -6.89
CA ILE A 30 -0.99 26.07 -7.83
C ILE A 30 -1.75 25.63 -9.10
N HIS A 31 -1.73 24.35 -9.44
CA HIS A 31 -2.18 23.84 -10.75
C HIS A 31 -3.24 22.74 -10.66
N ASN A 32 -3.47 22.18 -9.48
CA ASN A 32 -4.37 21.03 -9.29
C ASN A 32 -5.80 21.40 -8.90
N ASN A 33 -6.15 22.69 -8.88
CA ASN A 33 -7.49 23.18 -8.53
C ASN A 33 -8.04 22.57 -7.22
N ARG A 34 -7.15 22.18 -6.29
CA ARG A 34 -7.46 21.46 -5.05
C ARG A 34 -8.32 20.20 -5.27
N ALA A 35 -8.10 19.55 -6.41
CA ALA A 35 -8.70 18.29 -6.79
C ALA A 35 -7.64 17.18 -6.81
N LEU A 36 -7.86 16.16 -5.99
CA LEU A 36 -7.07 14.94 -5.94
C LEU A 36 -7.88 13.77 -6.50
N HIS A 37 -7.31 13.07 -7.47
CA HIS A 37 -7.83 11.81 -7.96
C HIS A 37 -6.86 10.68 -7.64
N VAL A 38 -7.32 9.73 -6.85
CA VAL A 38 -6.59 8.50 -6.52
C VAL A 38 -7.16 7.35 -7.32
N VAL A 39 -6.28 6.66 -8.05
CA VAL A 39 -6.54 5.39 -8.71
C VAL A 39 -5.94 4.29 -7.84
N ASP A 40 -6.79 3.50 -7.20
CA ASP A 40 -6.38 2.46 -6.25
C ASP A 40 -6.56 1.06 -6.88
N LEU A 41 -5.46 0.33 -7.06
CA LEU A 41 -5.46 -0.91 -7.86
C LEU A 41 -6.12 -2.11 -7.15
N ASP A 42 -6.28 -2.07 -5.82
CA ASP A 42 -7.07 -3.04 -5.06
C ASP A 42 -7.60 -2.40 -3.77
N VAL A 43 -8.89 -2.08 -3.74
CA VAL A 43 -9.48 -1.37 -2.60
C VAL A 43 -9.38 -2.15 -1.29
N ALA A 44 -9.28 -3.48 -1.35
CA ALA A 44 -9.47 -4.36 -0.21
C ALA A 44 -10.72 -3.96 0.62
N TYR A 45 -10.53 -3.32 1.78
CA TYR A 45 -11.60 -2.76 2.62
C TYR A 45 -11.63 -1.22 2.61
N GLY A 46 -10.73 -0.53 1.93
CA GLY A 46 -10.72 0.94 1.84
C GLY A 46 -10.32 1.68 3.12
N PHE A 47 -9.76 0.97 4.11
CA PHE A 47 -9.32 1.60 5.38
C PHE A 47 -8.24 2.66 5.21
N GLN A 48 -7.41 2.55 4.17
CA GLN A 48 -6.41 3.56 3.82
C GLN A 48 -7.06 4.95 3.67
N TRP A 49 -8.22 5.02 3.02
CA TRP A 49 -8.80 6.26 2.54
C TRP A 49 -9.44 7.12 3.62
N SER A 50 -9.86 6.53 4.75
CA SER A 50 -10.38 7.31 5.88
C SER A 50 -9.34 8.28 6.44
N SER A 51 -8.10 7.83 6.61
CA SER A 51 -7.02 8.72 7.12
C SER A 51 -6.65 9.81 6.11
N LEU A 52 -6.64 9.50 4.81
CA LEU A 52 -6.40 10.50 3.77
C LEU A 52 -7.51 11.57 3.73
N MET A 53 -8.78 11.15 3.83
CA MET A 53 -9.92 12.09 3.90
C MET A 53 -9.78 13.06 5.07
N GLN A 54 -9.37 12.56 6.23
CA GLN A 54 -9.14 13.40 7.40
C GLN A 54 -8.04 14.44 7.12
N SER A 55 -6.88 14.01 6.62
CA SER A 55 -5.77 14.93 6.28
C SER A 55 -6.14 15.97 5.21
N LEU A 56 -6.95 15.60 4.22
CA LEU A 56 -7.45 16.54 3.21
C LEU A 56 -8.49 17.50 3.78
N SER A 57 -9.33 17.03 4.72
CA SER A 57 -10.34 17.86 5.37
C SER A 57 -9.71 18.98 6.21
N ASP A 58 -8.56 18.74 6.83
CA ASP A 58 -7.79 19.75 7.58
C ASP A 58 -7.27 20.88 6.67
N LYS A 59 -7.19 20.63 5.36
CA LYS A 59 -6.82 21.63 4.34
C LYS A 59 -8.03 22.32 3.72
N ALA A 60 -9.25 21.92 4.07
CA ALA A 60 -10.49 22.41 3.47
C ALA A 60 -11.16 23.47 4.36
N THR A 61 -11.63 24.57 3.76
CA THR A 61 -12.30 25.66 4.47
C THR A 61 -13.56 26.10 3.72
N THR A 62 -14.38 26.95 4.36
CA THR A 62 -15.67 27.42 3.82
C THR A 62 -15.57 28.09 2.44
N GLY A 63 -14.45 28.73 2.13
CA GLY A 63 -14.20 29.35 0.81
C GLY A 63 -13.29 28.54 -0.10
N ASN A 64 -12.79 27.40 0.37
CA ASN A 64 -11.77 26.62 -0.34
C ASN A 64 -12.05 25.12 -0.10
N HIS A 65 -12.90 24.53 -0.94
CA HIS A 65 -13.28 23.11 -0.88
C HIS A 65 -12.20 22.20 -1.48
N VAL A 66 -11.87 21.07 -0.83
CA VAL A 66 -11.02 20.04 -1.46
C VAL A 66 -11.91 19.04 -2.17
N SER A 67 -11.56 18.64 -3.39
CA SER A 67 -12.20 17.52 -4.07
C SER A 67 -11.32 16.27 -3.97
N LEU A 68 -11.89 15.17 -3.50
CA LEU A 68 -11.27 13.85 -3.53
C LEU A 68 -12.12 12.91 -4.39
N ARG A 69 -11.51 12.35 -5.42
CA ARG A 69 -12.09 11.28 -6.22
C ARG A 69 -11.28 10.01 -6.05
N ILE A 70 -11.94 8.89 -5.78
CA ILE A 70 -11.31 7.57 -5.72
C ILE A 70 -11.91 6.70 -6.81
N THR A 71 -11.07 6.28 -7.76
CA THR A 71 -11.39 5.20 -8.71
C THR A 71 -10.67 3.95 -8.26
N THR A 72 -11.37 2.85 -8.02
CA THR A 72 -10.76 1.67 -7.41
C THR A 72 -11.26 0.35 -7.99
N PHE A 73 -10.50 -0.71 -7.77
CA PHE A 73 -10.80 -2.05 -8.22
C PHE A 73 -11.07 -3.00 -7.04
N GLY A 74 -12.11 -3.82 -7.16
CA GLY A 74 -12.50 -4.77 -6.12
C GLY A 74 -12.75 -6.18 -6.66
N ARG A 75 -12.74 -7.16 -5.75
CA ARG A 75 -12.92 -8.58 -6.09
C ARG A 75 -14.38 -8.97 -6.30
N SER A 76 -15.31 -8.22 -5.72
CA SER A 76 -16.75 -8.42 -5.87
C SER A 76 -17.49 -7.09 -5.90
N LEU A 77 -18.66 -7.06 -6.55
CA LEU A 77 -19.53 -5.89 -6.56
C LEU A 77 -20.06 -5.54 -5.17
N GLU A 78 -20.39 -6.56 -4.37
CA GLU A 78 -20.85 -6.40 -3.00
C GLU A 78 -19.80 -5.71 -2.12
N GLY A 79 -18.54 -6.16 -2.17
CA GLY A 79 -17.46 -5.55 -1.39
C GLY A 79 -17.15 -4.12 -1.83
N LEU A 80 -17.28 -3.81 -3.12
CA LEU A 80 -17.17 -2.45 -3.64
C LEU A 80 -18.29 -1.55 -3.12
N GLU A 81 -19.54 -2.04 -3.14
CA GLU A 81 -20.68 -1.25 -2.65
C GLU A 81 -20.62 -1.06 -1.14
N GLU A 82 -20.16 -2.05 -0.38
CA GLU A 82 -19.91 -1.90 1.06
C GLU A 82 -18.82 -0.85 1.34
N THR A 83 -17.73 -0.91 0.61
CA THR A 83 -16.62 0.05 0.73
C THR A 83 -17.09 1.47 0.36
N LYS A 84 -17.83 1.60 -0.75
CA LYS A 84 -18.44 2.87 -1.17
C LYS A 84 -19.33 3.44 -0.07
N ARG A 85 -20.26 2.66 0.46
CA ARG A 85 -21.18 3.08 1.51
C ARG A 85 -20.43 3.59 2.74
N ARG A 86 -19.39 2.88 3.17
CA ARG A 86 -18.55 3.29 4.30
C ARG A 86 -17.81 4.61 4.02
N LEU A 87 -17.16 4.73 2.87
CA LEU A 87 -16.36 5.91 2.54
C LEU A 87 -17.23 7.15 2.28
N VAL A 88 -18.35 6.99 1.58
CA VAL A 88 -19.33 8.08 1.36
C VAL A 88 -20.01 8.46 2.68
N GLY A 89 -20.30 7.49 3.56
CA GLY A 89 -20.81 7.78 4.89
C GLY A 89 -19.82 8.59 5.73
N PHE A 90 -18.55 8.18 5.72
CA PHE A 90 -17.49 8.88 6.44
C PHE A 90 -17.20 10.27 5.86
N SER A 91 -17.21 10.44 4.53
CA SER A 91 -16.92 11.75 3.92
C SER A 91 -17.92 12.84 4.33
N LYS A 92 -19.16 12.47 4.67
CA LYS A 92 -20.19 13.41 5.13
C LYS A 92 -19.87 14.09 6.46
N THR A 93 -18.92 13.57 7.24
CA THR A 93 -18.45 14.25 8.47
C THR A 93 -17.61 15.49 8.15
N PHE A 94 -17.09 15.61 6.92
CA PHE A 94 -16.23 16.70 6.48
C PHE A 94 -16.99 17.67 5.56
N ARG A 95 -17.47 18.78 6.12
CA ARG A 95 -18.33 19.75 5.42
C ARG A 95 -17.72 20.32 4.12
N TYR A 96 -16.41 20.50 4.08
CA TYR A 96 -15.71 21.16 2.97
C TYR A 96 -14.95 20.20 2.06
N LEU A 97 -15.11 18.88 2.25
CA LEU A 97 -14.54 17.84 1.40
C LEU A 97 -15.61 17.32 0.44
N ILE A 98 -15.40 17.49 -0.86
CA ILE A 98 -16.25 16.94 -1.92
C ILE A 98 -15.70 15.58 -2.29
N PHE A 99 -16.48 14.51 -2.07
CA PHE A 99 -16.03 13.14 -2.28
C PHE A 99 -16.78 12.42 -3.41
N GLU A 100 -16.04 11.82 -4.33
CA GLU A 100 -16.54 10.97 -5.41
C GLU A 100 -15.91 9.57 -5.33
N PHE A 101 -16.71 8.51 -5.46
CA PHE A 101 -16.24 7.12 -5.47
C PHE A 101 -16.71 6.37 -6.73
N GLN A 102 -15.77 5.73 -7.42
CA GLN A 102 -16.03 4.89 -8.58
C GLN A 102 -15.37 3.52 -8.37
N GLY A 103 -16.17 2.46 -8.26
CA GLY A 103 -15.69 1.08 -8.12
C GLY A 103 -15.82 0.29 -9.41
N MET A 104 -14.79 -0.49 -9.75
CA MET A 104 -14.78 -1.40 -10.90
C MET A 104 -14.37 -2.81 -10.47
N LEU A 105 -14.86 -3.84 -11.15
CA LEU A 105 -14.38 -5.21 -10.90
C LEU A 105 -12.94 -5.37 -11.38
N ARG A 106 -12.11 -6.03 -10.58
CA ARG A 106 -10.70 -6.35 -10.91
C ARG A 106 -10.58 -7.24 -12.16
N SER A 107 -11.60 -8.04 -12.46
CA SER A 107 -11.66 -8.85 -13.69
C SER A 107 -11.83 -8.01 -14.96
N ASN A 108 -12.13 -6.71 -14.85
CA ASN A 108 -12.23 -5.82 -15.99
C ASN A 108 -10.83 -5.42 -16.51
N SER A 109 -10.33 -6.19 -17.47
CA SER A 109 -9.04 -5.97 -18.15
C SER A 109 -8.89 -4.60 -18.84
N SER A 110 -10.01 -3.92 -19.13
CA SER A 110 -10.03 -2.58 -19.73
C SER A 110 -10.14 -1.45 -18.71
N GLY A 111 -10.37 -1.77 -17.43
CA GLY A 111 -10.77 -0.78 -16.43
C GLY A 111 -9.74 0.33 -16.26
N LEU A 112 -8.45 -0.01 -16.11
CA LEU A 112 -7.38 0.98 -15.98
C LEU A 112 -7.23 1.85 -17.25
N LYS A 113 -7.46 1.27 -18.44
CA LYS A 113 -7.42 1.98 -19.72
C LYS A 113 -8.60 2.93 -19.92
N SER A 114 -9.68 2.77 -19.16
CA SER A 114 -10.87 3.64 -19.21
C SER A 114 -10.71 4.90 -18.36
N ILE A 115 -9.76 4.91 -17.43
CA ILE A 115 -9.54 6.04 -16.53
C ILE A 115 -9.02 7.24 -17.31
N ARG A 116 -9.55 8.42 -16.98
CA ARG A 116 -9.12 9.70 -17.54
C ARG A 116 -8.76 10.67 -16.43
N LYS A 117 -7.65 11.38 -16.63
CA LYS A 117 -7.25 12.53 -15.82
C LYS A 117 -8.17 13.71 -16.17
N ARG A 118 -8.83 14.33 -15.19
CA ARG A 118 -9.53 15.62 -15.39
C ARG A 118 -8.51 16.75 -15.51
N LYS A 119 -8.90 17.84 -16.16
CA LYS A 119 -8.03 19.02 -16.30
C LYS A 119 -7.75 19.59 -14.90
N ASN A 120 -6.49 19.96 -14.64
CA ASN A 120 -6.06 20.59 -13.39
C ASN A 120 -6.44 19.76 -12.16
N GLU A 121 -6.13 18.46 -12.14
CA GLU A 121 -6.21 17.62 -10.94
C GLU A 121 -4.84 16.95 -10.67
N THR A 122 -4.51 16.72 -9.41
CA THR A 122 -3.40 15.82 -9.05
C THR A 122 -3.89 14.39 -9.21
N LEU A 123 -3.19 13.62 -10.04
CA LEU A 123 -3.54 12.22 -10.28
C LEU A 123 -2.49 11.32 -9.66
N VAL A 124 -2.93 10.40 -8.80
CA VAL A 124 -2.06 9.43 -8.13
C VAL A 124 -2.54 8.02 -8.46
N VAL A 125 -1.59 7.12 -8.70
CA VAL A 125 -1.86 5.67 -8.70
C VAL A 125 -1.31 5.05 -7.42
N ASN A 126 -2.15 4.33 -6.68
CA ASN A 126 -1.82 3.61 -5.46
C ASN A 126 -1.89 2.10 -5.71
N SER A 127 -0.79 1.40 -5.49
CA SER A 127 -0.68 -0.04 -5.63
C SER A 127 -0.17 -0.66 -4.33
N VAL A 128 -1.07 -1.17 -3.51
CA VAL A 128 -0.73 -1.82 -2.23
C VAL A 128 -0.96 -3.33 -2.34
N PHE A 129 0.14 -4.10 -2.34
CA PHE A 129 0.20 -5.57 -2.48
C PHE A 129 -0.45 -6.13 -3.76
N TYR A 130 -0.77 -5.25 -4.71
CA TYR A 130 -1.53 -5.63 -5.90
C TYR A 130 -0.65 -6.34 -6.92
N LEU A 131 0.52 -5.81 -7.28
CA LEU A 131 1.29 -6.35 -8.40
C LEU A 131 1.91 -7.71 -8.05
N ASN A 132 2.37 -7.92 -6.82
CA ASN A 132 2.75 -9.26 -6.32
C ASN A 132 1.60 -10.27 -6.45
N SER A 133 0.35 -9.83 -6.20
CA SER A 133 -0.81 -10.74 -6.17
C SER A 133 -1.29 -11.23 -7.55
N VAL A 134 -0.85 -10.61 -8.66
CA VAL A 134 -1.28 -11.05 -10.00
C VAL A 134 -0.41 -12.19 -10.55
N CYS A 135 0.78 -12.42 -9.97
CA CYS A 135 1.65 -13.57 -10.27
C CYS A 135 2.05 -13.75 -11.75
N ASN A 136 1.82 -12.76 -12.61
CA ASN A 136 2.01 -12.86 -14.05
C ASN A 136 2.81 -11.66 -14.58
N PHE A 137 4.03 -11.92 -15.06
CA PHE A 137 4.93 -10.88 -15.56
C PHE A 137 4.36 -10.06 -16.73
N SER A 138 3.63 -10.70 -17.64
CA SER A 138 2.98 -10.01 -18.75
C SER A 138 1.90 -9.05 -18.23
N HIS A 139 1.10 -9.48 -17.26
CA HIS A 139 0.07 -8.64 -16.67
C HIS A 139 0.67 -7.47 -15.88
N ILE A 140 1.73 -7.70 -15.09
CA ILE A 140 2.47 -6.63 -14.40
C ILE A 140 2.98 -5.62 -15.42
N SER A 141 3.65 -6.06 -16.49
CA SER A 141 4.16 -5.17 -17.54
C SER A 141 3.04 -4.37 -18.21
N GLN A 142 1.92 -5.00 -18.58
CA GLN A 142 0.78 -4.31 -19.18
C GLN A 142 0.15 -3.28 -18.22
N THR A 143 0.10 -3.59 -16.93
CA THR A 143 -0.39 -2.68 -15.89
C THR A 143 0.52 -1.47 -15.79
N LEU A 144 1.83 -1.66 -15.64
CA LEU A 144 2.81 -0.57 -15.58
C LEU A 144 2.80 0.30 -16.84
N LYS A 145 2.67 -0.31 -18.03
CA LYS A 145 2.48 0.44 -19.30
C LYS A 145 1.22 1.30 -19.26
N SER A 146 0.11 0.75 -18.77
CA SER A 146 -1.16 1.49 -18.68
C SER A 146 -1.07 2.65 -17.68
N ILE A 147 -0.38 2.45 -16.56
CA ILE A 147 -0.10 3.51 -15.57
C ILE A 147 0.78 4.61 -16.20
N ASN A 148 1.84 4.24 -16.93
CA ASN A 148 2.72 5.22 -17.57
C ASN A 148 1.98 6.04 -18.65
N ILE A 149 1.08 5.40 -19.42
CA ILE A 149 0.23 6.08 -20.40
C ILE A 149 -0.70 7.09 -19.72
N LEU A 150 -1.27 6.72 -18.56
CA LEU A 150 -2.13 7.60 -17.75
C LEU A 150 -1.37 8.84 -17.24
N ASN A 151 -0.04 8.78 -17.17
CA ASN A 151 0.85 9.88 -16.78
C ASN A 151 0.48 10.52 -15.43
N PRO A 152 0.39 9.73 -14.33
CA PRO A 152 0.09 10.26 -13.01
C PRO A 152 1.23 11.13 -12.46
N SER A 153 0.86 12.05 -11.57
CA SER A 153 1.78 12.90 -10.80
C SER A 153 2.61 12.12 -9.79
N LEU A 154 2.09 10.97 -9.32
CA LEU A 154 2.75 10.06 -8.40
C LEU A 154 2.23 8.63 -8.61
N VAL A 155 3.13 7.66 -8.53
CA VAL A 155 2.78 6.26 -8.31
C VAL A 155 3.36 5.84 -6.96
N VAL A 156 2.51 5.33 -6.08
CA VAL A 156 2.92 4.71 -4.82
C VAL A 156 2.84 3.20 -4.99
N LEU A 157 3.95 2.52 -4.72
CA LEU A 157 4.04 1.06 -4.77
C LEU A 157 4.41 0.55 -3.39
N VAL A 158 3.55 -0.32 -2.84
CA VAL A 158 3.79 -1.03 -1.59
C VAL A 158 3.74 -2.52 -1.84
N GLU A 159 4.84 -3.22 -1.61
CA GLU A 159 4.94 -4.65 -1.89
C GLU A 159 5.62 -5.38 -0.71
N GLN A 160 5.27 -6.66 -0.55
CA GLN A 160 5.99 -7.56 0.36
C GLN A 160 7.43 -7.76 -0.14
N GLU A 161 8.37 -7.75 0.81
CA GLU A 161 9.77 -8.03 0.53
C GLU A 161 9.99 -9.55 0.56
N GLY A 162 10.57 -10.09 -0.51
CA GLY A 162 11.02 -11.48 -0.56
C GLY A 162 12.52 -11.61 -0.74
N ASP A 163 13.00 -12.84 -0.87
CA ASP A 163 14.43 -13.13 -1.05
C ASP A 163 14.79 -13.32 -2.54
N ARG A 164 15.99 -13.85 -2.83
CA ARG A 164 16.49 -13.99 -4.21
C ARG A 164 15.67 -15.00 -5.02
N ASN A 165 14.72 -14.48 -5.79
CA ASN A 165 14.06 -15.11 -6.95
C ASN A 165 14.05 -16.65 -6.90
N PRO A 166 13.21 -17.24 -6.05
CA PRO A 166 13.21 -18.67 -5.81
C PRO A 166 12.77 -19.40 -7.08
N ARG A 167 13.67 -20.22 -7.63
CA ARG A 167 13.45 -20.94 -8.90
C ARG A 167 12.74 -22.28 -8.73
N THR A 168 12.67 -22.79 -7.49
CA THR A 168 12.07 -24.09 -7.18
C THR A 168 10.89 -23.92 -6.22
N PHE A 169 9.96 -24.88 -6.22
CA PHE A 169 8.91 -24.95 -5.19
C PHE A 169 9.49 -24.93 -3.77
N LEU A 170 10.52 -25.74 -3.48
CA LEU A 170 11.11 -25.80 -2.14
C LEU A 170 11.67 -24.44 -1.71
N SER A 171 12.39 -23.74 -2.58
CA SER A 171 12.88 -22.38 -2.27
C SER A 171 11.73 -21.40 -2.02
N ARG A 172 10.64 -21.46 -2.81
CA ARG A 172 9.46 -20.61 -2.61
C ARG A 172 8.77 -20.91 -1.29
N PHE A 173 8.60 -22.19 -0.98
CA PHE A 173 8.01 -22.65 0.27
C PHE A 173 8.83 -22.19 1.47
N MET A 174 10.16 -22.31 1.42
CA MET A 174 11.04 -21.83 2.48
C MET A 174 10.97 -20.31 2.66
N GLU A 175 10.90 -19.54 1.57
CA GLU A 175 10.72 -18.08 1.64
C GLU A 175 9.39 -17.71 2.31
N PHE A 176 8.28 -18.35 1.92
CA PHE A 176 6.99 -18.11 2.57
C PHE A 176 7.00 -18.55 4.02
N LEU A 177 7.59 -19.72 4.33
CA LEU A 177 7.72 -20.19 5.69
C LEU A 177 8.46 -19.15 6.53
N HIS A 178 9.60 -18.66 6.08
CA HIS A 178 10.35 -17.63 6.79
C HIS A 178 9.57 -16.32 6.95
N TYR A 179 8.87 -15.88 5.91
CA TYR A 179 8.04 -14.68 5.96
C TYR A 179 6.91 -14.82 7.00
N TYR A 180 6.15 -15.92 6.95
CA TYR A 180 5.06 -16.14 7.89
C TYR A 180 5.56 -16.43 9.29
N THR A 181 6.67 -17.15 9.49
CA THR A 181 7.32 -17.24 10.80
C THR A 181 7.57 -15.86 11.38
N THR A 182 8.15 -14.93 10.62
CA THR A 182 8.35 -13.55 11.07
C THR A 182 7.05 -12.81 11.39
N MET A 183 5.98 -13.02 10.62
CA MET A 183 4.67 -12.45 10.93
C MET A 183 4.08 -13.02 12.23
N PHE A 184 4.19 -14.33 12.46
CA PHE A 184 3.74 -14.98 13.69
C PHE A 184 4.60 -14.55 14.90
N ASP A 185 5.92 -14.49 14.75
CA ASP A 185 6.85 -13.99 15.77
C ASP A 185 6.53 -12.53 16.14
N SER A 186 6.16 -11.72 15.13
CA SER A 186 5.72 -10.34 15.41
C SER A 186 4.49 -10.34 16.30
N LEU A 187 3.46 -11.14 15.99
CA LEU A 187 2.24 -11.24 16.81
C LEU A 187 2.54 -11.72 18.23
N ASP A 188 3.47 -12.67 18.39
CA ASP A 188 3.91 -13.16 19.69
C ASP A 188 4.55 -12.04 20.54
N GLY A 189 5.30 -11.15 19.90
CA GLY A 189 5.96 -10.03 20.56
C GLY A 189 5.04 -8.97 21.17
N PHE A 190 3.75 -8.92 20.79
CA PHE A 190 2.80 -7.91 21.32
C PHE A 190 1.41 -8.45 21.69
N LEU A 191 1.08 -9.73 21.47
CA LEU A 191 -0.19 -10.34 21.88
C LEU A 191 0.00 -11.56 22.79
N PRO A 192 -0.72 -11.63 23.92
CA PRO A 192 -0.72 -12.81 24.79
C PRO A 192 -1.07 -14.11 24.05
N LEU A 193 -0.48 -15.23 24.46
CA LEU A 193 -0.71 -16.56 23.87
C LEU A 193 -2.18 -16.99 23.88
N ASN A 194 -2.94 -16.62 24.91
CA ASN A 194 -4.36 -16.93 25.05
C ASN A 194 -5.29 -15.88 24.40
N SER A 195 -4.76 -14.95 23.61
CA SER A 195 -5.55 -13.90 22.95
C SER A 195 -6.43 -14.47 21.84
N LEU A 196 -7.75 -14.32 21.99
CA LEU A 196 -8.71 -14.69 20.94
C LEU A 196 -8.48 -13.87 19.66
N GLN A 197 -8.04 -12.61 19.79
CA GLN A 197 -7.72 -11.74 18.66
C GLN A 197 -6.50 -12.27 17.89
N ARG A 198 -5.48 -12.74 18.61
CA ARG A 198 -4.30 -13.41 18.01
C ARG A 198 -4.74 -14.64 17.21
N LEU A 199 -5.51 -15.54 17.83
CA LEU A 199 -6.02 -16.73 17.16
C LEU A 199 -6.83 -16.40 15.89
N GLN A 200 -7.66 -15.35 15.95
CA GLN A 200 -8.40 -14.89 14.77
C GLN A 200 -7.49 -14.39 13.65
N ILE A 201 -6.42 -13.67 13.97
CA ILE A 201 -5.45 -13.20 12.97
C ILE A 201 -4.69 -14.39 12.38
N GLU A 202 -4.10 -15.24 13.23
CA GLU A 202 -3.33 -16.41 12.80
C GLU A 202 -4.16 -17.35 11.93
N LYS A 203 -5.38 -17.70 12.35
CA LYS A 203 -6.24 -18.63 11.62
C LYS A 203 -6.92 -18.00 10.41
N ASN A 204 -7.58 -16.85 10.59
CA ASN A 204 -8.49 -16.32 9.57
C ASN A 204 -7.84 -15.33 8.61
N HIS A 205 -6.64 -14.84 8.94
CA HIS A 205 -5.88 -13.95 8.07
C HIS A 205 -4.63 -14.65 7.52
N LEU A 206 -3.63 -14.94 8.37
CA LEU A 206 -2.37 -15.54 7.92
C LEU A 206 -2.59 -16.96 7.37
N GLY A 207 -3.34 -17.80 8.08
CA GLY A 207 -3.65 -19.17 7.65
C GLY A 207 -4.39 -19.22 6.30
N LYS A 208 -5.26 -18.24 6.00
CA LYS A 208 -5.91 -18.14 4.68
C LYS A 208 -4.97 -17.69 3.57
N GLU A 209 -3.94 -16.91 3.88
CA GLU A 209 -2.90 -16.58 2.91
C GLU A 209 -1.98 -17.77 2.67
N ILE A 210 -1.51 -18.43 3.73
CA ILE A 210 -0.69 -19.64 3.66
C ILE A 210 -1.41 -20.73 2.85
N LYS A 211 -2.70 -20.99 3.15
CA LYS A 211 -3.48 -21.96 2.38
C LYS A 211 -3.52 -21.60 0.89
N ARG A 212 -3.79 -20.34 0.56
CA ARG A 212 -3.79 -19.88 -0.84
C ARG A 212 -2.44 -20.10 -1.51
N LEU A 213 -1.33 -19.93 -0.79
CA LEU A 213 0.02 -20.13 -1.32
C LEU A 213 0.33 -21.61 -1.59
N ILE A 214 -0.12 -22.52 -0.73
CA ILE A 214 0.08 -23.97 -0.87
C ILE A 214 -0.80 -24.54 -1.98
N ASP A 215 -2.03 -24.05 -2.14
CA ASP A 215 -3.00 -24.54 -3.13
C ASP A 215 -2.61 -24.21 -4.60
N PHE A 216 -1.49 -23.51 -4.86
CA PHE A 216 -0.99 -23.27 -6.22
C PHE A 216 -0.19 -24.48 -6.74
N ASP A 217 -0.86 -25.39 -7.44
CA ASP A 217 -0.20 -26.49 -8.18
C ASP A 217 0.65 -26.00 -9.37
N ASP A 218 0.39 -24.78 -9.86
CA ASP A 218 1.05 -24.19 -11.03
C ASP A 218 2.06 -23.10 -10.62
N GLU A 219 3.35 -23.34 -10.90
CA GLU A 219 4.44 -22.42 -10.60
C GLU A 219 4.26 -21.03 -11.23
N ALA A 220 3.52 -20.93 -12.34
CA ALA A 220 3.25 -19.67 -13.02
C ALA A 220 2.15 -18.84 -12.35
N LYS A 221 1.43 -19.39 -11.35
CA LYS A 221 0.31 -18.72 -10.69
C LYS A 221 0.56 -18.40 -9.21
N SER A 222 1.64 -18.92 -8.62
CA SER A 222 2.01 -18.59 -7.24
C SER A 222 2.49 -17.13 -7.12
N PRO A 223 2.09 -16.40 -6.08
CA PRO A 223 2.72 -15.14 -5.71
C PRO A 223 4.23 -15.29 -5.60
N LYS A 224 4.96 -14.22 -5.92
CA LYS A 224 6.40 -14.15 -5.71
C LYS A 224 6.67 -12.83 -5.04
N TYR A 225 7.16 -12.86 -3.80
CA TYR A 225 7.62 -11.64 -3.15
C TYR A 225 8.97 -11.30 -3.76
N GLU A 226 9.01 -10.22 -4.54
CA GLU A 226 10.24 -9.76 -5.17
C GLU A 226 10.92 -8.69 -4.30
N ARG A 227 12.26 -8.69 -4.30
CA ARG A 227 13.05 -7.65 -3.65
C ARG A 227 12.81 -6.27 -4.29
N MET A 228 13.03 -5.22 -3.50
CA MET A 228 12.90 -3.84 -3.95
C MET A 228 13.73 -3.53 -5.21
N GLU A 229 14.93 -4.10 -5.38
CA GLU A 229 15.77 -3.84 -6.56
C GLU A 229 15.15 -4.44 -7.86
N THR A 230 14.33 -5.47 -7.72
CA THR A 230 13.59 -6.05 -8.86
C THR A 230 12.41 -5.15 -9.22
N TRP A 231 11.67 -4.66 -8.21
CA TRP A 231 10.63 -3.66 -8.42
C TRP A 231 11.17 -2.37 -9.04
N LYS A 232 12.33 -1.89 -8.59
CA LYS A 232 13.01 -0.74 -9.18
C LYS A 232 13.27 -0.92 -10.66
N ARG A 233 13.92 -2.02 -11.06
CA ARG A 233 14.18 -2.33 -12.48
C ARG A 233 12.89 -2.42 -13.30
N ARG A 234 11.81 -2.98 -12.73
CA ARG A 234 10.49 -3.00 -13.41
C ARG A 234 9.94 -1.60 -13.62
N MET A 235 9.98 -0.76 -12.60
CA MET A 235 9.50 0.62 -12.70
C MET A 235 10.32 1.42 -13.72
N GLU A 236 11.66 1.36 -13.64
CA GLU A 236 12.55 2.07 -14.57
C GLU A 236 12.40 1.61 -16.01
N SER A 237 12.32 0.30 -16.25
CA SER A 237 12.07 -0.27 -17.60
C SER A 237 10.71 0.11 -18.19
N HIS A 238 9.79 0.65 -17.40
CA HIS A 238 8.48 1.14 -17.83
C HIS A 238 8.39 2.67 -17.81
N GLY A 239 9.53 3.36 -17.78
CA GLY A 239 9.61 4.81 -17.91
C GLY A 239 9.22 5.56 -16.65
N PHE A 240 9.44 4.96 -15.47
CA PHE A 240 9.31 5.65 -14.19
C PHE A 240 10.68 6.00 -13.61
N LEU A 241 10.74 7.05 -12.81
CA LEU A 241 11.91 7.45 -12.03
C LEU A 241 11.54 7.45 -10.55
N GLY A 242 12.47 6.99 -9.72
CA GLY A 242 12.33 7.07 -8.27
C GLY A 242 12.10 8.52 -7.82
N ARG A 243 11.23 8.68 -6.83
CA ARG A 243 10.99 9.96 -6.15
C ARG A 243 11.24 9.76 -4.66
N ASN A 244 12.02 10.67 -4.07
CA ASN A 244 12.31 10.63 -2.64
C ASN A 244 11.04 10.84 -1.81
N LEU A 245 10.91 10.05 -0.75
CA LEU A 245 9.95 10.28 0.31
C LEU A 245 10.31 11.55 1.08
N SER A 246 9.30 12.27 1.59
CA SER A 246 9.54 13.47 2.37
C SER A 246 9.97 13.13 3.80
N SER A 247 10.58 14.11 4.48
CA SER A 247 10.85 14.02 5.92
C SER A 247 9.57 13.81 6.74
N LYS A 248 8.42 14.34 6.28
CA LYS A 248 7.12 14.12 6.93
C LYS A 248 6.75 12.63 6.90
N ALA A 249 6.93 11.94 5.77
CA ALA A 249 6.66 10.52 5.65
C ALA A 249 7.56 9.69 6.59
N LEU A 250 8.86 10.02 6.67
CA LEU A 250 9.80 9.36 7.57
C LEU A 250 9.44 9.58 9.05
N ILE A 251 9.08 10.81 9.43
CA ILE A 251 8.68 11.14 10.81
C ILE A 251 7.39 10.41 11.17
N GLN A 252 6.40 10.40 10.28
CA GLN A 252 5.12 9.74 10.52
C GLN A 252 5.29 8.22 10.71
N ALA A 253 6.12 7.58 9.88
CA ALA A 253 6.44 6.17 10.04
C ALA A 253 7.10 5.88 11.39
N LYS A 254 8.10 6.68 11.79
CA LYS A 254 8.77 6.56 13.10
C LYS A 254 7.80 6.77 14.27
N LEU A 255 6.89 7.74 14.16
CA LEU A 255 5.88 8.00 15.19
C LEU A 255 4.90 6.83 15.31
N LEU A 256 4.42 6.29 14.20
CA LEU A 256 3.53 5.12 14.18
C LEU A 256 4.15 3.95 14.94
N LEU A 257 5.44 3.65 14.70
CA LEU A 257 6.11 2.56 15.38
C LEU A 257 6.24 2.81 16.89
N LYS A 258 6.53 4.05 17.31
CA LYS A 258 6.53 4.42 18.74
C LYS A 258 5.16 4.27 19.39
N THR A 259 4.09 4.66 18.70
CA THR A 259 2.72 4.61 19.24
C THR A 259 2.12 3.21 19.22
N ASN A 260 2.54 2.30 18.34
CA ASN A 260 2.04 0.92 18.38
C ASN A 260 2.79 0.02 19.36
N CYS A 261 3.92 0.46 19.92
CA CYS A 261 4.66 -0.28 20.94
C CYS A 261 4.02 -0.27 22.36
N HIS A 262 2.79 0.19 22.55
CA HIS A 262 2.12 0.19 23.86
C HIS A 262 1.91 -1.22 24.45
N TYR A 263 2.09 -2.28 23.66
CA TYR A 263 2.01 -3.67 24.11
C TYR A 263 3.37 -4.35 24.29
N CYS A 264 4.50 -3.67 24.06
CA CYS A 264 5.82 -4.21 24.40
C CYS A 264 6.21 -3.74 25.81
N PRO A 265 6.35 -4.65 26.80
CA PRO A 265 6.99 -4.30 28.06
C PRO A 265 8.41 -3.81 27.76
N ILE A 266 8.83 -2.73 28.40
CA ILE A 266 10.20 -2.23 28.34
C ILE A 266 11.12 -3.35 28.84
N GLN A 267 11.78 -4.06 27.92
CA GLN A 267 12.84 -5.00 28.27
C GLN A 267 14.09 -4.17 28.61
N PHE A 268 14.43 -4.12 29.90
CA PHE A 268 15.70 -3.57 30.35
C PHE A 268 16.81 -4.59 30.05
N GLY A 269 17.52 -4.36 28.95
CA GLY A 269 18.71 -5.15 28.58
C GLY A 269 18.80 -5.39 27.08
N GLY A 270 19.49 -4.48 26.38
CA GLY A 270 20.18 -4.68 25.09
C GLY A 270 19.47 -5.43 23.94
N GLU A 271 19.28 -4.71 22.83
CA GLU A 271 19.10 -5.22 21.45
C GLU A 271 17.65 -5.41 20.91
N ASN A 272 17.23 -4.48 20.04
CA ASN A 272 16.45 -4.67 18.80
C ASN A 272 15.31 -5.72 18.73
N GLY A 273 14.46 -5.84 19.74
CA GLY A 273 13.24 -6.66 19.65
C GLY A 273 12.01 -5.87 19.21
N GLY A 274 11.76 -5.70 17.90
CA GLY A 274 10.51 -5.07 17.46
C GLY A 274 10.44 -4.63 16.00
N PHE A 275 9.39 -3.88 15.66
CA PHE A 275 9.28 -3.26 14.34
C PHE A 275 10.26 -2.10 14.20
N THR A 276 10.99 -2.09 13.09
CA THR A 276 11.89 -1.01 12.70
C THR A 276 11.54 -0.50 11.32
N SER A 277 11.91 0.75 11.02
CA SER A 277 11.79 1.29 9.66
C SER A 277 13.08 1.96 9.23
N PHE A 278 13.44 1.80 7.96
CA PHE A 278 14.67 2.33 7.39
C PHE A 278 14.50 2.65 5.91
N GLU A 279 15.30 3.59 5.42
CA GLU A 279 15.28 4.04 4.04
C GLU A 279 16.05 3.07 3.14
N LYS A 280 15.61 2.94 1.89
CA LYS A 280 16.28 2.22 0.80
C LYS A 280 16.35 3.12 -0.44
N GLU A 281 17.14 2.71 -1.43
CA GLU A 281 17.17 3.33 -2.75
C GLU A 281 17.39 4.85 -2.70
N GLU A 282 18.37 5.30 -1.92
CA GLU A 282 18.73 6.73 -1.78
C GLU A 282 17.55 7.62 -1.33
N GLY A 283 16.62 7.08 -0.55
CA GLY A 283 15.47 7.80 0.01
C GLY A 283 14.18 7.67 -0.82
N ASN A 284 14.21 6.93 -1.93
CA ASN A 284 13.01 6.67 -2.76
C ASN A 284 12.05 5.66 -2.13
N ALA A 285 12.51 4.91 -1.13
CA ALA A 285 11.74 3.86 -0.50
C ALA A 285 11.96 3.81 1.02
N LEU A 286 10.94 3.34 1.73
CA LEU A 286 10.95 3.13 3.17
C LEU A 286 10.45 1.71 3.46
N SER A 287 11.27 0.93 4.15
CA SER A 287 10.98 -0.45 4.54
C SER A 287 10.51 -0.55 5.97
N LEU A 288 9.59 -1.48 6.23
CA LEU A 288 9.23 -1.95 7.57
C LEU A 288 9.85 -3.34 7.76
N ALA A 289 10.57 -3.52 8.86
CA ALA A 289 11.10 -4.81 9.27
C ALA A 289 10.59 -5.20 10.65
N TRP A 290 10.56 -6.49 10.91
CA TRP A 290 10.49 -7.04 12.26
C TRP A 290 11.86 -7.63 12.59
N GLN A 291 12.49 -7.12 13.65
CA GLN A 291 13.91 -7.37 13.93
C GLN A 291 14.74 -6.97 12.69
N ASP A 292 15.47 -7.91 12.09
CA ASP A 292 16.29 -7.68 10.90
C ASP A 292 15.61 -8.13 9.59
N LYS A 293 14.40 -8.68 9.67
CA LYS A 293 13.67 -9.19 8.50
C LYS A 293 12.71 -8.17 7.94
N CYS A 294 13.05 -7.65 6.76
CA CYS A 294 12.21 -6.77 5.98
C CYS A 294 10.91 -7.48 5.58
N LEU A 295 9.77 -6.86 5.88
CA LEU A 295 8.44 -7.41 5.60
C LEU A 295 7.81 -6.74 4.39
N ILE A 296 7.80 -5.41 4.37
CA ILE A 296 7.20 -4.61 3.29
C ILE A 296 8.04 -3.39 2.98
N THR A 297 7.97 -2.95 1.73
CA THR A 297 8.63 -1.73 1.26
C THR A 297 7.61 -0.84 0.59
N VAL A 298 7.57 0.44 1.00
CA VAL A 298 6.82 1.51 0.35
C VAL A 298 7.80 2.30 -0.51
N SER A 299 7.49 2.50 -1.79
CA SER A 299 8.31 3.27 -2.72
C SER A 299 7.46 4.23 -3.55
N THR A 300 8.07 5.34 -3.97
CA THR A 300 7.36 6.34 -4.77
C THR A 300 8.06 6.65 -6.08
N TRP A 301 7.25 6.90 -7.10
CA TRP A 301 7.71 6.99 -8.47
C TRP A 301 6.96 8.10 -9.22
N GLN A 302 7.62 8.67 -10.22
CA GLN A 302 7.02 9.61 -11.16
C GLN A 302 7.31 9.18 -12.59
N CYS A 303 6.48 9.57 -13.54
CA CYS A 303 6.76 9.31 -14.95
C CYS A 303 8.03 10.06 -15.37
N ALA A 304 8.94 9.40 -16.07
CA ALA A 304 10.07 10.06 -16.69
C ALA A 304 9.55 11.13 -17.67
N ALA A 305 10.24 12.27 -17.74
CA ALA A 305 9.92 13.29 -18.71
C ALA A 305 10.00 12.66 -20.12
N ARG A 306 8.89 12.69 -20.86
CA ARG A 306 8.92 12.31 -22.28
C ARG A 306 9.76 13.37 -22.97
N GLY A 307 10.91 12.98 -23.51
CA GLY A 307 11.71 13.87 -24.36
C GLY A 307 10.80 14.52 -25.39
N ARG A 308 10.83 15.85 -25.46
CA ARG A 308 10.15 16.61 -26.52
C ARG A 308 10.88 16.44 -27.83
#